data_AF-A0A0P1IAM6-F1
#
_entry.id   AF-A0A0P1IAM6-F1
#
_cell.length_a   1.000
_cell.length_b   1.000
_cell.length_c   1.000
_cell.angle_alpha   90.00
_cell.angle_beta   90.00
_cell.angle_gamma   90.00
#
_symmetry.space_group_name_H-M   'P 1'
#
loop_
_entity.id
_entity.type
_entity.pdbx_description
1 polymer ?
#
loop_
_entity_poly.entity_id
_entity_poly.type
_entity_poly.pdbx_seq_one_letter_code
_entity_poly.pdbx_strand_id
1 'polypeptide(L)'
;MLPEKPTLEIEPSAPKVSRRQKRADALRKRALSPVRIILMVLMLPLTTMAIAVGVYLRTSEFKHEEALVHLIALAGCGAVETIVSGPFIEGRPGYHPRNDPDGDGVACDIRRPAAGQSAVSQTAETPRSRSVGNAKFVRP
;
A
#
# COMPACT_ATOMS: atom_id res chain seq x y z
N MET A 1 56.95 44.19 33.77
CA MET A 1 56.19 43.07 34.35
C MET A 1 54.76 43.54 34.55
N LEU A 2 53.86 43.18 33.64
CA LEU A 2 52.43 43.50 33.72
C LEU A 2 51.68 42.21 34.12
N PRO A 3 50.75 42.25 35.07
CA PRO A 3 49.98 41.07 35.44
C PRO A 3 48.91 40.76 34.39
N GLU A 4 48.91 39.52 33.92
CA GLU A 4 47.91 38.93 33.04
C GLU A 4 46.56 38.83 33.77
N LYS A 5 45.49 39.35 33.16
CA LYS A 5 44.12 39.26 33.69
C LYS A 5 43.52 37.91 33.29
N PRO A 6 42.85 37.17 34.21
CA PRO A 6 42.17 35.94 33.85
C PRO A 6 40.88 36.25 33.08
N THR A 7 40.79 35.78 31.84
CA THR A 7 39.56 35.73 31.04
C THR A 7 38.61 34.70 31.65
N LEU A 8 37.57 35.18 32.31
CA LEU A 8 36.42 34.37 32.74
C LEU A 8 35.63 33.94 31.50
N GLU A 9 35.79 32.68 31.09
CA GLU A 9 34.91 32.06 30.11
C GLU A 9 33.51 31.89 30.72
N ILE A 10 32.56 32.69 30.24
CA ILE A 10 31.15 32.54 30.58
C ILE A 10 30.59 31.45 29.66
N GLU A 11 30.55 30.21 30.15
CA GLU A 11 29.78 29.14 29.50
C GLU A 11 28.30 29.54 29.45
N PRO A 12 27.63 29.50 28.28
CA PRO A 12 26.22 29.82 28.19
C PRO A 12 25.39 28.74 28.90
N SER A 13 24.96 29.02 30.14
CA SER A 13 24.12 28.11 30.91
C SER A 13 22.83 27.82 30.14
N ALA A 14 22.61 26.57 29.75
CA ALA A 14 21.41 26.16 29.04
C ALA A 14 20.13 26.59 29.79
N PRO A 15 19.10 27.11 29.10
CA PRO A 15 17.90 27.62 29.76
C PRO A 15 17.16 26.49 30.49
N LYS A 16 16.88 26.70 31.79
CA LYS A 16 16.14 25.74 32.62
C LYS A 16 14.68 25.66 32.14
N VAL A 17 14.37 24.64 31.35
CA VAL A 17 13.02 24.36 30.84
C VAL A 17 12.02 24.30 32.00
N SER A 18 10.99 25.14 31.95
CA SER A 18 9.99 25.26 33.02
C SER A 18 9.18 23.97 33.18
N ARG A 19 8.75 23.66 34.42
CA ARG A 19 7.89 22.48 34.70
C ARG A 19 6.61 22.48 33.85
N ARG A 20 6.11 23.66 33.45
CA ARG A 20 4.94 23.82 32.59
C ARG A 20 5.19 23.34 31.16
N GLN A 21 6.36 23.65 30.60
CA GLN A 21 6.77 23.15 29.27
C GLN A 21 6.92 21.63 29.25
N LYS A 22 7.52 21.02 30.29
CA LYS A 22 7.62 19.55 30.39
C LYS A 22 6.26 18.85 30.37
N ARG A 23 5.24 19.42 31.02
CA ARG A 23 3.86 18.89 31.00
C ARG A 23 3.23 19.02 29.62
N ALA A 24 3.42 20.16 28.94
CA ALA A 24 2.94 20.37 27.58
C ALA A 24 3.58 19.39 26.58
N ASP A 25 4.90 19.14 26.70
CA ASP A 25 5.60 18.21 25.82
C ASP A 25 5.22 16.74 26.08
N ALA A 26 4.94 16.37 27.33
CA ALA A 26 4.40 15.04 27.65
C ALA A 26 2.99 14.83 27.05
N LEU A 27 2.12 15.85 27.11
CA LEU A 27 0.82 15.81 26.46
C LEU A 27 0.94 15.75 24.93
N ARG A 28 1.86 16.50 24.33
CA ARG A 28 2.15 16.46 22.88
C ARG A 28 2.65 15.10 22.43
N LYS A 29 3.57 14.47 23.17
CA LYS A 29 4.08 13.11 22.86
C LYS A 29 2.97 12.06 22.93
N ARG A 30 1.99 12.24 23.82
CA ARG A 30 0.85 11.33 23.92
C ARG A 30 -0.19 11.57 22.83
N ALA A 31 -0.40 12.82 22.42
CA ALA A 31 -1.33 13.19 21.35
C ALA A 31 -0.79 12.84 19.96
N LEU A 32 0.50 13.07 19.71
CA LEU A 32 1.22 12.77 18.46
C LEU A 32 1.98 11.45 18.55
N SER A 33 1.43 10.46 19.26
CA SER A 33 2.05 9.14 19.32
C SER A 33 2.08 8.56 17.90
N PRO A 34 3.26 8.27 17.32
CA PRO A 34 3.37 7.77 15.95
C PRO A 34 2.63 6.45 15.78
N VAL A 35 2.54 5.63 16.84
CA VAL A 35 1.74 4.40 16.86
C VAL A 35 0.26 4.68 16.64
N ARG A 36 -0.29 5.73 17.28
CA ARG A 36 -1.71 6.08 17.12
C ARG A 36 -2.00 6.61 15.72
N ILE A 37 -1.08 7.37 15.15
CA ILE A 37 -1.17 7.87 13.77
C ILE A 37 -1.15 6.68 12.80
N ILE A 38 -0.17 5.76 12.94
CA ILE A 38 -0.09 4.55 12.13
C ILE A 38 -1.37 3.72 12.26
N LEU A 39 -1.87 3.53 13.48
CA LEU A 39 -3.11 2.79 13.72
C LEU A 39 -4.31 3.48 13.07
N MET A 40 -4.45 4.81 13.18
CA MET A 40 -5.53 5.55 12.51
C MET A 40 -5.44 5.44 10.99
N VAL A 41 -4.23 5.54 10.44
CA VAL A 41 -3.97 5.39 8.99
C VAL A 41 -4.29 3.97 8.52
N LEU A 42 -3.99 2.94 9.31
CA LEU A 42 -4.32 1.54 8.99
C LEU A 42 -5.82 1.23 9.14
N MET A 43 -6.50 1.86 10.09
CA MET A 43 -7.94 1.67 10.31
C MET A 43 -8.78 2.32 9.21
N LEU A 44 -8.27 3.34 8.53
CA LEU A 44 -8.97 4.01 7.44
C LEU A 44 -9.27 3.07 6.26
N PRO A 45 -8.29 2.44 5.57
CA PRO A 45 -8.58 1.53 4.46
C PRO A 45 -9.41 0.32 4.93
N LEU A 46 -9.18 -0.18 6.13
CA LEU A 46 -9.92 -1.31 6.70
C LEU A 46 -11.42 -1.00 6.83
N THR A 47 -11.76 0.14 7.43
CA THR A 47 -13.16 0.55 7.59
C THR A 47 -13.81 0.84 6.24
N THR A 48 -13.10 1.46 5.30
CA THR A 48 -13.62 1.66 3.94
C THR A 48 -13.89 0.36 3.20
N MET A 49 -13.01 -0.64 3.30
CA MET A 49 -13.25 -1.96 2.71
C MET A 49 -14.46 -2.65 3.34
N ALA A 50 -14.57 -2.63 4.67
CA ALA A 50 -15.70 -3.27 5.35
C ALA A 50 -17.04 -2.65 4.93
N ILE A 51 -17.10 -1.33 4.80
CA ILE A 51 -18.29 -0.62 4.31
C ILE A 51 -18.57 -0.98 2.85
N ALA A 52 -17.55 -0.97 1.99
CA ALA A 52 -17.69 -1.29 0.57
C ALA A 52 -18.22 -2.72 0.35
N VAL A 53 -17.66 -3.70 1.06
CA VAL A 53 -18.14 -5.09 1.04
C VAL A 53 -19.57 -5.18 1.55
N GLY A 54 -19.89 -4.52 2.67
CA GLY A 54 -21.24 -4.51 3.23
C GLY A 54 -22.29 -3.92 2.27
N VAL A 55 -21.97 -2.81 1.62
CA VAL A 55 -22.83 -2.20 0.59
C VAL A 55 -22.99 -3.15 -0.59
N TYR A 56 -21.89 -3.68 -1.12
CA TYR A 56 -21.90 -4.61 -2.25
C TYR A 56 -22.79 -5.83 -1.98
N LEU A 57 -22.64 -6.48 -0.83
CA LEU A 57 -23.47 -7.64 -0.46
C LEU A 57 -24.96 -7.30 -0.35
N ARG A 58 -25.29 -6.07 0.09
CA ARG A 58 -26.67 -5.64 0.24
C ARG A 58 -27.33 -5.23 -1.09
N THR A 59 -26.54 -4.71 -2.03
CA THR A 59 -27.04 -4.22 -3.32
C THR A 59 -26.90 -5.24 -4.45
N SER A 60 -26.16 -6.32 -4.23
CA SER A 60 -25.97 -7.40 -5.22
C SER A 60 -27.29 -8.10 -5.52
N GLU A 61 -27.47 -8.50 -6.78
CA GLU A 61 -28.59 -9.34 -7.23
C GLU A 61 -28.39 -10.81 -6.84
N PHE A 62 -27.16 -11.18 -6.48
CA PHE A 62 -26.80 -12.53 -6.06
C PHE A 62 -27.06 -12.76 -4.58
N LYS A 63 -27.21 -14.03 -4.18
CA LYS A 63 -27.23 -14.39 -2.76
C LYS A 63 -25.89 -14.03 -2.10
N HIS A 64 -25.86 -13.87 -0.78
CA HIS A 64 -24.67 -13.41 -0.06
C HIS A 64 -23.45 -14.31 -0.33
N GLU A 65 -23.65 -15.63 -0.35
CA GLU A 65 -22.62 -16.61 -0.66
C GLU A 65 -22.09 -16.47 -2.10
N GLU A 66 -22.99 -16.24 -3.07
CA GLU A 66 -22.68 -16.09 -4.49
C GLU A 66 -21.99 -14.75 -4.79
N ALA A 67 -22.45 -13.68 -4.13
CA ALA A 67 -21.86 -12.35 -4.23
C ALA A 67 -20.40 -12.35 -3.74
N LEU A 68 -20.11 -13.10 -2.67
CA LEU A 68 -18.72 -13.27 -2.19
C LEU A 68 -17.85 -13.96 -3.23
N VAL A 69 -18.35 -15.02 -3.89
CA VAL A 69 -17.60 -15.70 -4.96
C VAL A 69 -17.32 -14.74 -6.12
N HIS A 70 -18.30 -13.93 -6.52
CA HIS A 70 -18.11 -12.91 -7.55
C HIS A 70 -17.11 -11.81 -7.13
N LEU A 71 -17.14 -11.38 -5.86
CA LEU A 71 -16.16 -10.42 -5.33
C LEU A 71 -14.75 -10.99 -5.32
N ILE A 72 -14.59 -12.27 -4.99
CA ILE A 72 -13.30 -12.96 -4.98
C ILE A 72 -12.78 -13.15 -6.41
N ALA A 73 -13.68 -13.28 -7.40
CA ALA A 73 -13.30 -13.32 -8.80
C ALA A 73 -12.58 -12.06 -9.28
N LEU A 74 -12.87 -10.90 -8.70
CA LEU A 74 -12.11 -9.67 -8.97
C LEU A 74 -10.61 -9.80 -8.63
N ALA A 75 -10.27 -10.62 -7.64
CA ALA A 75 -8.89 -10.89 -7.24
C ALA A 75 -8.17 -11.85 -8.19
N GLY A 76 -8.91 -12.72 -8.89
CA GLY A 76 -8.40 -13.60 -9.95
C GLY A 76 -8.86 -15.04 -9.83
N CYS A 77 -8.60 -15.84 -10.87
CA CYS A 77 -9.00 -17.25 -10.94
C CYS A 77 -8.47 -18.10 -9.79
N GLY A 78 -7.17 -17.98 -9.48
CA GLY A 78 -6.57 -18.75 -8.39
C GLY A 78 -7.21 -18.47 -7.03
N ALA A 79 -7.73 -17.26 -6.80
CA ALA A 79 -8.43 -16.95 -5.55
C ALA A 79 -9.78 -17.65 -5.47
N VAL A 80 -10.56 -17.63 -6.56
CA VAL A 80 -11.89 -18.25 -6.60
C VAL A 80 -11.81 -19.77 -6.59
N GLU A 81 -10.84 -20.35 -7.30
CA GLU A 81 -10.65 -21.80 -7.40
C GLU A 81 -10.35 -22.47 -6.06
N THR A 82 -9.83 -21.72 -5.07
CA THR A 82 -9.68 -22.24 -3.70
C THR A 82 -11.01 -22.48 -2.98
N ILE A 83 -12.10 -21.91 -3.48
CA ILE A 83 -13.43 -21.94 -2.87
C ILE A 83 -14.39 -22.73 -3.75
N VAL A 84 -14.42 -22.44 -5.05
CA VAL A 84 -15.31 -23.06 -6.04
C VAL A 84 -14.52 -23.34 -7.31
N SER A 85 -14.60 -24.56 -7.84
CA SER A 85 -13.98 -24.89 -9.11
C SER A 85 -14.79 -24.33 -10.29
N GLY A 86 -14.10 -23.72 -11.26
CA GLY A 86 -14.68 -23.23 -12.52
C GLY A 86 -15.05 -24.34 -13.51
N PRO A 87 -15.55 -24.01 -14.71
CA PRO A 87 -15.55 -22.67 -15.34
C PRO A 87 -16.68 -21.74 -14.89
N PHE A 88 -16.45 -20.43 -14.95
CA PHE A 88 -17.45 -19.41 -14.61
C PHE A 88 -17.99 -18.72 -15.85
N ILE A 89 -19.32 -18.65 -15.96
CA ILE A 89 -20.00 -18.13 -17.15
C ILE A 89 -20.44 -16.68 -16.91
N GLU A 90 -20.38 -15.85 -17.94
CA GLU A 90 -20.89 -14.48 -17.91
C GLU A 90 -22.30 -14.40 -17.30
N GLY A 91 -22.51 -13.40 -16.43
CA GLY A 91 -23.76 -13.21 -15.68
C GLY A 91 -23.95 -14.17 -14.50
N ARG A 92 -23.03 -15.11 -14.26
CA ARG A 92 -23.07 -16.01 -13.10
C ARG A 92 -22.09 -15.57 -12.01
N PRO A 93 -22.35 -15.97 -10.75
CA PRO A 93 -21.39 -15.80 -9.67
C PRO A 93 -20.03 -16.41 -10.01
N GLY A 94 -18.95 -15.68 -9.71
CA GLY A 94 -17.58 -16.11 -9.99
C GLY A 94 -17.03 -15.70 -11.37
N TYR A 95 -17.89 -15.24 -12.30
CA TYR A 95 -17.39 -14.63 -13.53
C TYR A 95 -16.95 -13.19 -13.27
N HIS A 96 -15.79 -12.82 -13.81
CA HIS A 96 -15.35 -11.43 -13.82
C HIS A 96 -14.64 -11.15 -15.15
N PRO A 97 -14.94 -10.04 -15.87
CA PRO A 97 -14.36 -9.77 -17.19
C PRO A 97 -12.83 -9.76 -17.21
N ARG A 98 -12.20 -9.37 -16.10
CA ARG A 98 -10.73 -9.43 -15.93
C ARG A 98 -10.14 -10.84 -16.04
N ASN A 99 -10.94 -11.87 -15.80
CA ASN A 99 -10.55 -13.28 -15.83
C ASN A 99 -10.93 -13.99 -17.13
N ASP A 100 -11.49 -13.26 -18.09
CA ASP A 100 -11.89 -13.72 -19.42
C ASP A 100 -11.12 -12.87 -20.46
N PRO A 101 -9.83 -13.18 -20.69
CA PRO A 101 -8.97 -12.38 -21.56
C PRO A 101 -9.34 -12.49 -23.04
N ASP A 102 -10.04 -13.55 -23.43
CA ASP A 102 -10.49 -13.78 -24.80
C ASP A 102 -11.93 -13.34 -25.09
N GLY A 103 -12.70 -13.03 -24.05
CA GLY A 103 -14.06 -12.50 -24.16
C GLY A 103 -15.05 -13.52 -24.72
N ASP A 104 -14.84 -14.81 -24.45
CA ASP A 104 -15.74 -15.88 -24.89
C ASP A 104 -16.91 -16.10 -23.92
N GLY A 105 -16.95 -15.32 -22.82
CA GLY A 105 -17.96 -15.40 -21.78
C GLY A 105 -17.65 -16.48 -20.74
N VAL A 106 -16.45 -17.09 -20.77
CA VAL A 106 -16.02 -18.15 -19.85
C VAL A 106 -14.73 -17.76 -19.14
N ALA A 107 -14.86 -17.38 -17.88
CA ALA A 107 -13.71 -17.10 -17.01
C ALA A 107 -13.18 -18.38 -16.35
N CYS A 108 -11.85 -18.40 -16.15
CA CYS A 108 -11.14 -19.46 -15.43
C CYS A 108 -11.39 -20.86 -16.01
N ASP A 109 -11.37 -20.99 -17.34
CA ASP A 109 -11.36 -22.29 -17.98
C ASP A 109 -10.06 -23.02 -17.64
N ILE A 110 -10.19 -24.15 -16.95
CA ILE A 110 -9.08 -25.02 -16.51
C ILE A 110 -8.28 -25.53 -17.72
N ARG A 111 -8.86 -25.50 -18.92
CA ARG A 111 -8.18 -25.88 -20.17
C ARG A 111 -7.21 -24.83 -20.68
N ARG A 112 -7.27 -23.59 -20.20
CA ARG A 112 -6.36 -22.52 -20.60
C ARG A 112 -5.50 -22.11 -19.39
N PRO A 113 -4.21 -22.49 -19.34
CA PRO A 113 -3.34 -21.99 -18.29
C PRO A 113 -3.33 -20.45 -18.39
N ALA A 114 -3.59 -19.79 -17.27
CA ALA A 114 -3.71 -18.35 -17.15
C ALA A 114 -2.44 -17.65 -17.71
N ALA A 115 -2.47 -17.31 -18.99
CA ALA A 115 -1.49 -16.44 -19.61
C ALA A 115 -1.72 -15.03 -19.07
N GLY A 116 -1.12 -14.70 -17.92
CA GLY A 116 -1.24 -13.34 -17.38
C GLY A 116 -0.83 -13.10 -15.93
N GLN A 117 -0.47 -14.13 -15.15
CA GLN A 117 0.17 -13.91 -13.84
C GLN A 117 1.69 -14.08 -13.92
N SER A 118 2.31 -13.35 -14.85
CA SER A 118 3.75 -13.09 -14.83
C SER A 118 3.95 -11.59 -14.79
N ALA A 119 4.21 -11.07 -13.58
CA ALA A 119 5.26 -10.08 -13.28
C ALA A 119 4.93 -9.19 -12.06
N VAL A 120 4.81 -9.77 -10.87
CA VAL A 120 5.31 -9.09 -9.66
C VAL A 120 5.99 -10.13 -8.77
N SER A 121 7.22 -10.50 -9.13
CA SER A 121 8.28 -10.91 -8.19
C SER A 121 9.62 -11.05 -8.92
N GLN A 122 10.43 -10.00 -8.80
CA GLN A 122 11.88 -10.02 -8.63
C GLN A 122 12.70 -11.06 -9.42
N THR A 123 13.23 -10.64 -10.57
CA THR A 123 14.58 -11.05 -10.98
C THR A 123 15.46 -9.82 -10.95
N ALA A 124 16.44 -9.83 -10.06
CA ALA A 124 17.55 -8.90 -10.05
C ALA A 124 18.29 -9.02 -11.39
N GLU A 125 18.10 -8.03 -12.27
CA GLU A 125 18.92 -7.86 -13.45
C GLU A 125 19.65 -6.52 -13.30
N THR A 126 20.98 -6.63 -13.34
CA THR A 126 21.99 -5.59 -13.20
C THR A 126 21.60 -4.27 -13.89
N PRO A 127 21.96 -3.09 -13.34
CA PRO A 127 21.78 -1.85 -14.07
C PRO A 127 22.68 -1.91 -15.30
N ARG A 128 22.09 -2.18 -16.47
CA ARG A 128 22.75 -1.98 -17.77
C ARG A 128 23.18 -0.52 -17.80
N SER A 129 24.49 -0.33 -17.65
CA SER A 129 25.20 0.92 -17.90
C SER A 129 24.69 1.50 -19.22
N ARG A 130 23.86 2.55 -19.10
CA ARG A 130 23.46 3.37 -20.22
C ARG A 130 24.67 4.24 -20.56
N SER A 131 25.57 3.70 -21.36
CA SER A 131 26.62 4.46 -22.03
C SER A 131 25.93 5.46 -22.94
N VAL A 132 25.82 6.71 -22.49
CA VAL A 132 25.43 7.83 -23.34
C VAL A 132 26.66 8.21 -24.16
N GLY A 133 26.58 7.98 -25.46
CA GLY A 133 27.62 8.36 -26.42
C GLY A 133 27.93 9.86 -26.33
N ASN A 134 29.21 10.19 -26.43
CA ASN A 134 29.76 11.54 -26.37
C ASN A 134 28.93 12.55 -27.19
N ALA A 135 28.09 13.33 -26.50
CA ALA A 135 27.58 14.57 -27.04
C ALA A 135 28.74 15.58 -27.05
N LYS A 136 29.22 15.94 -28.25
CA LYS A 136 30.16 17.04 -28.44
C LYS A 136 29.49 18.35 -27.98
N PHE A 137 29.88 18.84 -26.81
CA PHE A 137 29.58 20.21 -26.41
C PHE A 137 30.44 21.16 -27.23
N VAL A 138 29.82 21.85 -28.19
CA VAL A 138 30.37 23.07 -28.80
C VAL A 138 30.12 24.20 -27.79
N ARG A 139 31.20 24.83 -27.31
CA ARG A 139 31.11 26.03 -26.47
C ARG A 139 31.04 27.29 -27.37
N PRO A 140 30.27 28.32 -27.00
CA PRO A 140 30.28 29.62 -27.67
C PRO A 140 31.59 30.38 -27.45
#